data_AF-A0A3A9FRF8-F1
#
_entry.id   AF-A0A3A9FRF8-F1
#
_cell.length_a   1.000
_cell.length_b   1.000
_cell.length_c   1.000
_cell.angle_alpha   90.00
_cell.angle_beta   90.00
_cell.angle_gamma   90.00
#
_symmetry.space_group_name_H-M   'P 1'
#
loop_
_entity.id
_entity.type
_entity.pdbx_description
1 polymer ?
#
loop_
_entity_poly.entity_id
_entity_poly.type
_entity_poly.pdbx_seq_one_letter_code
_entity_poly.pdbx_strand_id
1 'polypeptide(L)'
;MVNSPNLWEEVEKWKSRLSLKYNKTILYAPSFEQEGKEEDFIQALHTMEVNLLIKHADWNDNLPQAATFKQCIADMRKLHEGNYENLYYIETKENIFPLIALSDLIVSDDSSVMTEALLFHVPSISVSEWRNYTLPYHYVFQCSKAELRQYAEDILKDKGKEKDIQKWSSEIFSNVGKTTSLFMDLVEYYTQNGEKREFLQYRLEPTYEPVALWN
;
A
#
# COMPACT_ATOMS: atom_id res chain seq x y z
N MET A 1 -11.18 10.08 6.00
CA MET A 1 -9.80 9.67 6.39
C MET A 1 -8.77 10.62 5.80
N VAL A 2 -8.66 10.76 4.46
CA VAL A 2 -7.73 11.68 3.78
C VAL A 2 -7.94 13.15 4.14
N ASN A 3 -9.20 13.58 4.33
CA ASN A 3 -9.53 14.96 4.74
C ASN A 3 -9.52 15.18 6.26
N SER A 4 -8.97 14.25 7.04
CA SER A 4 -8.90 14.39 8.50
C SER A 4 -7.73 15.31 8.88
N PRO A 5 -7.93 16.41 9.61
CA PRO A 5 -6.85 17.28 10.07
C PRO A 5 -5.77 16.51 10.86
N ASN A 6 -6.21 15.56 11.71
CA ASN A 6 -5.32 14.73 12.52
C ASN A 6 -4.33 13.91 11.68
N LEU A 7 -4.70 13.52 10.45
CA LEU A 7 -3.80 12.76 9.58
C LEU A 7 -2.61 13.62 9.13
N TRP A 8 -2.89 14.85 8.68
CA TRP A 8 -1.86 15.75 8.16
C TRP A 8 -0.94 16.27 9.28
N GLU A 9 -1.47 16.44 10.49
CA GLU A 9 -0.64 16.69 11.67
C GLU A 9 0.35 15.55 11.93
N GLU A 10 -0.09 14.29 11.82
CA GLU A 10 0.80 13.12 11.93
C GLU A 10 1.83 13.06 10.79
N VAL A 11 1.46 13.43 9.57
CA VAL A 11 2.41 13.53 8.44
C VAL A 11 3.54 14.52 8.75
N GLU A 12 3.20 15.70 9.27
CA GLU A 12 4.21 16.72 9.63
C GLU A 12 5.09 16.28 10.81
N LYS A 13 4.53 15.54 11.78
CA LYS A 13 5.32 14.90 12.85
C LYS A 13 6.31 13.89 12.28
N TRP A 14 5.90 13.09 11.31
CA TRP A 14 6.77 12.12 10.64
C TRP A 14 7.91 12.81 9.88
N LYS A 15 7.61 13.85 9.09
CA LYS A 15 8.65 14.65 8.40
C LYS A 15 9.69 15.18 9.38
N SER A 16 9.22 15.74 10.49
CA SER A 16 10.09 16.30 11.53
C SER A 16 10.93 15.21 12.22
N ARG A 17 10.32 14.06 12.53
CA ARG A 17 10.99 12.94 13.22
C ARG A 17 12.06 12.29 12.35
N LEU A 18 11.79 12.09 11.06
CA LEU A 18 12.69 11.34 10.17
C LEU A 18 13.87 12.16 9.67
N SER A 19 13.77 13.50 9.67
CA SER A 19 14.84 14.37 9.11
C SER A 19 15.29 13.89 7.73
N LEU A 20 14.32 13.73 6.82
CA LEU A 20 14.50 13.13 5.51
C LEU A 20 15.61 13.85 4.70
N LYS A 21 16.50 13.06 4.09
CA LYS A 21 17.65 13.56 3.32
C LYS A 21 17.25 14.16 1.98
N TYR A 22 16.28 13.55 1.30
CA TYR A 22 15.86 13.94 -0.05
C TYR A 22 14.41 14.40 -0.09
N ASN A 23 14.00 15.01 -1.22
CA ASN A 23 12.63 15.49 -1.40
C ASN A 23 11.65 14.38 -1.79
N LYS A 24 12.15 13.28 -2.35
CA LYS A 24 11.34 12.16 -2.83
C LYS A 24 11.46 10.98 -1.89
N THR A 25 10.35 10.31 -1.62
CA THR A 25 10.28 9.20 -0.66
C THR A 25 9.60 7.99 -1.28
N ILE A 26 10.22 6.82 -1.13
CA ILE A 26 9.69 5.53 -1.56
C ILE A 26 9.41 4.69 -0.31
N LEU A 27 8.17 4.23 -0.15
CA LEU A 27 7.77 3.34 0.94
C LEU A 27 7.75 1.89 0.46
N TYR A 28 8.56 1.06 1.10
CA TYR A 28 8.48 -0.40 1.00
C TYR A 28 7.54 -0.94 2.08
N ALA A 29 6.47 -1.60 1.62
CA ALA A 29 5.41 -2.12 2.48
C ALA A 29 4.90 -3.46 1.93
N PRO A 30 5.67 -4.56 2.08
CA PRO A 30 5.27 -5.88 1.60
C PRO A 30 4.11 -6.44 2.43
N SER A 31 3.33 -7.34 1.84
CA SER A 31 2.33 -8.14 2.56
C SER A 31 2.99 -8.91 3.70
N PHE A 32 4.15 -9.53 3.45
CA PHE A 32 4.99 -10.24 4.41
C PHE A 32 6.45 -10.26 3.93
N GLU A 33 7.38 -10.18 4.89
CA GLU A 33 8.81 -10.30 4.61
C GLU A 33 9.21 -11.77 4.48
N GLN A 34 9.87 -12.09 3.37
CA GLN A 34 10.45 -13.41 3.10
C GLN A 34 11.42 -13.30 1.92
N GLU A 35 12.29 -14.30 1.74
CA GLU A 35 13.10 -14.48 0.53
C GLU A 35 13.95 -13.26 0.12
N GLY A 36 14.26 -12.35 1.05
CA GLY A 36 15.12 -11.20 0.82
C GLY A 36 14.49 -10.11 -0.04
N LYS A 37 13.16 -9.99 -0.08
CA LYS A 37 12.46 -8.93 -0.83
C LYS A 37 12.96 -7.53 -0.45
N GLU A 38 13.20 -7.29 0.84
CA GLU A 38 13.72 -6.00 1.29
C GLU A 38 15.15 -5.74 0.79
N GLU A 39 16.01 -6.74 0.77
CA GLU A 39 17.36 -6.62 0.21
C GLU A 39 17.29 -6.31 -1.29
N ASP A 40 16.42 -6.98 -2.07
CA ASP A 40 16.21 -6.64 -3.48
C ASP A 40 15.82 -5.15 -3.66
N PHE A 41 14.90 -4.68 -2.81
CA PHE A 41 14.43 -3.29 -2.81
C PHE A 41 15.57 -2.31 -2.48
N ILE A 42 16.33 -2.58 -1.43
CA ILE A 42 17.43 -1.72 -1.00
C ILE A 42 18.54 -1.70 -2.05
N GLN A 43 19.02 -2.85 -2.53
CA GLN A 43 20.09 -2.92 -3.52
C GLN A 43 19.73 -2.20 -4.82
N ALA A 44 18.47 -2.24 -5.24
CA ALA A 44 18.01 -1.54 -6.42
C ALA A 44 18.03 0.00 -6.25
N LEU A 45 17.68 0.51 -5.07
CA LEU A 45 17.26 1.90 -4.88
C LEU A 45 18.13 2.73 -3.93
N HIS A 46 18.95 2.14 -3.07
CA HIS A 46 19.67 2.88 -2.01
C HIS A 46 20.63 3.96 -2.55
N THR A 47 21.13 3.80 -3.76
CA THR A 47 22.01 4.77 -4.44
C THR A 47 21.26 5.90 -5.15
N MET A 48 19.92 5.89 -5.16
CA MET A 48 19.11 6.97 -5.73
C MET A 48 19.01 8.15 -4.75
N GLU A 49 18.76 9.35 -5.28
CA GLU A 49 18.47 10.56 -4.50
C GLU A 49 17.03 10.58 -3.96
N VAL A 50 16.68 9.53 -3.20
CA VAL A 50 15.36 9.31 -2.59
C VAL A 50 15.53 8.80 -1.17
N ASN A 51 14.54 9.04 -0.31
CA ASN A 51 14.43 8.38 0.99
C ASN A 51 13.73 7.04 0.82
N LEU A 52 14.21 6.01 1.50
CA LEU A 52 13.62 4.68 1.55
C LEU A 52 13.02 4.46 2.93
N LEU A 53 11.70 4.29 3.00
CA LEU A 53 11.00 3.93 4.24
C LEU A 53 10.70 2.44 4.23
N ILE A 54 11.07 1.74 5.30
CA ILE A 54 10.76 0.31 5.48
C ILE A 54 9.66 0.19 6.54
N LYS A 55 8.49 -0.34 6.14
CA LYS A 55 7.37 -0.59 7.06
C LYS A 55 6.77 -1.97 6.85
N HIS A 56 7.03 -2.88 7.78
CA HIS A 56 6.36 -4.18 7.81
C HIS A 56 5.08 -4.18 8.64
N ALA A 57 4.25 -5.21 8.45
CA ALA A 57 3.06 -5.47 9.23
C ALA A 57 3.39 -5.91 10.68
N ASP A 58 2.55 -5.53 11.63
CA ASP A 58 2.61 -6.03 13.01
C ASP A 58 1.87 -7.38 13.09
N TRP A 59 2.62 -8.47 12.98
CA TRP A 59 2.04 -9.81 12.99
C TRP A 59 1.52 -10.21 14.38
N ASN A 60 0.27 -10.67 14.43
CA ASN A 60 -0.33 -11.21 15.64
C ASN A 60 0.30 -12.57 15.97
N ASP A 61 0.81 -12.75 17.19
CA ASP A 61 1.46 -13.99 17.66
C ASP A 61 0.54 -15.23 17.62
N ASN A 62 -0.78 -15.03 17.54
CA ASN A 62 -1.75 -16.12 17.40
C ASN A 62 -1.77 -16.73 15.98
N LEU A 63 -1.14 -16.11 14.98
CA LEU A 63 -1.07 -16.65 13.63
C LEU A 63 0.07 -17.67 13.52
N PRO A 64 -0.14 -18.86 12.93
CA PRO A 64 0.89 -19.90 12.89
C PRO A 64 2.22 -19.48 12.26
N GLN A 65 2.20 -18.56 11.29
CA GLN A 65 3.39 -18.08 10.58
C GLN A 65 4.01 -16.80 11.17
N ALA A 66 3.39 -16.20 12.21
CA ALA A 66 3.83 -14.90 12.73
C ALA A 66 5.27 -14.91 13.23
N ALA A 67 5.69 -15.98 13.91
CA ALA A 67 7.07 -16.11 14.39
C ALA A 67 8.09 -16.08 13.23
N THR A 68 7.77 -16.77 12.13
CA THR A 68 8.61 -16.78 10.93
C THR A 68 8.72 -15.39 10.31
N PHE A 69 7.58 -14.71 10.09
CA PHE A 69 7.61 -13.37 9.51
C PHE A 69 8.32 -12.35 10.40
N LYS A 70 8.11 -12.41 11.73
CA LYS A 70 8.83 -11.56 12.68
C LYS A 70 10.33 -11.81 12.66
N GLN A 71 10.77 -13.07 12.50
CA GLN A 71 12.17 -13.40 12.36
C GLN A 71 12.75 -12.84 11.06
N CYS A 72 12.07 -13.00 9.93
CA CYS A 72 12.51 -12.41 8.65
C CYS A 72 12.66 -10.89 8.73
N ILE A 73 11.70 -10.20 9.37
CA ILE A 73 11.78 -8.76 9.62
C ILE A 73 13.00 -8.42 10.48
N ALA A 74 13.23 -9.15 11.57
CA ALA A 74 14.37 -8.93 12.46
C ALA A 74 15.72 -9.16 11.74
N ASP A 75 15.78 -10.16 10.86
CA ASP A 75 16.97 -10.47 10.07
C ASP A 75 17.28 -9.35 9.07
N MET A 76 16.26 -8.80 8.40
CA MET A 76 16.43 -7.67 7.48
C MET A 76 16.83 -6.38 8.23
N ARG A 77 16.20 -6.06 9.37
CA ARG A 77 16.60 -4.93 10.22
C ARG A 77 18.06 -5.04 10.64
N LYS A 78 18.50 -6.22 11.09
CA LYS A 78 19.90 -6.47 11.47
C LYS A 78 20.86 -6.27 10.29
N LEU A 79 20.43 -6.54 9.07
CA LEU A 79 21.25 -6.44 7.87
C LEU A 79 21.37 -5.01 7.33
N HIS A 80 20.34 -4.16 7.45
CA HIS A 80 20.34 -2.84 6.80
C HIS A 80 20.16 -1.64 7.72
N GLU A 81 19.57 -1.79 8.91
CA GLU A 81 19.25 -0.66 9.78
C GLU A 81 20.53 0.05 10.24
N GLY A 82 20.62 1.35 9.92
CA GLY A 82 21.80 2.18 10.20
C GLY A 82 22.93 2.09 9.17
N ASN A 83 22.79 1.28 8.12
CA ASN A 83 23.85 1.10 7.11
C ASN A 83 23.77 2.07 5.93
N TYR A 84 22.65 2.78 5.77
CA TYR A 84 22.44 3.73 4.67
C TYR A 84 21.83 5.03 5.18
N GLU A 85 22.37 6.17 4.74
CA GLU A 85 21.94 7.51 5.21
C GLU A 85 20.52 7.89 4.79
N ASN A 86 19.98 7.25 3.75
CA ASN A 86 18.65 7.50 3.21
C ASN A 86 17.66 6.38 3.50
N LEU A 87 18.00 5.43 4.37
CA LEU A 87 17.13 4.31 4.75
C LEU A 87 16.60 4.52 6.17
N TYR A 88 15.28 4.44 6.33
CA TYR A 88 14.61 4.68 7.59
C TYR A 88 13.65 3.52 7.89
N TYR A 89 13.84 2.87 9.04
CA TYR A 89 12.92 1.85 9.51
C TYR A 89 11.82 2.45 10.36
N ILE A 90 10.60 1.96 10.13
CA ILE A 90 9.43 2.33 10.89
C ILE A 90 8.96 1.14 11.71
N GLU A 91 8.70 1.37 13.00
CA GLU A 91 8.20 0.33 13.90
C GLU A 91 6.91 -0.29 13.38
N THR A 92 6.78 -1.62 13.52
CA THR A 92 5.67 -2.39 12.92
C THR A 92 4.29 -1.93 13.39
N LYS A 93 4.19 -1.41 14.61
CA LYS A 93 2.95 -0.91 15.24
C LYS A 93 2.50 0.46 14.76
N GLU A 94 3.37 1.20 14.09
CA GLU A 94 3.06 2.54 13.63
C GLU A 94 1.99 2.53 12.54
N ASN A 95 1.15 3.56 12.53
CA ASN A 95 0.12 3.72 11.50
C ASN A 95 0.78 3.97 10.14
N ILE A 96 0.36 3.21 9.13
CA ILE A 96 0.92 3.29 7.77
C ILE A 96 0.38 4.49 6.98
N PHE A 97 -0.83 4.98 7.27
CA PHE A 97 -1.49 6.03 6.48
C PHE A 97 -0.67 7.33 6.37
N PRO A 98 -0.09 7.88 7.47
CA PRO A 98 0.80 9.04 7.36
C PRO A 98 2.05 8.77 6.49
N LEU A 99 2.57 7.54 6.50
CA LEU A 99 3.76 7.16 5.72
C LEU A 99 3.42 7.05 4.23
N ILE A 100 2.24 6.52 3.89
CA ILE A 100 1.72 6.50 2.52
C ILE A 100 1.56 7.94 2.03
N ALA A 101 0.90 8.80 2.81
CA ALA A 101 0.67 10.21 2.46
C ALA A 101 1.97 11.03 2.30
N LEU A 102 3.04 10.62 2.97
CA LEU A 102 4.36 11.23 2.89
C LEU A 102 5.15 10.78 1.66
N SER A 103 4.78 9.66 1.05
CA SER A 103 5.55 8.99 0.02
C SER A 103 5.13 9.41 -1.39
N ASP A 104 6.08 9.37 -2.33
CA ASP A 104 5.85 9.62 -3.75
C ASP A 104 5.66 8.32 -4.55
N LEU A 105 6.04 7.18 -3.96
CA LEU A 105 5.95 5.87 -4.58
C LEU A 105 5.85 4.78 -3.51
N ILE A 106 5.01 3.78 -3.76
CA ILE A 106 4.97 2.55 -2.97
C ILE A 106 5.63 1.41 -3.76
N VAL A 107 6.42 0.58 -3.08
CA VAL A 107 6.91 -0.70 -3.61
C VAL A 107 6.45 -1.83 -2.69
N SER A 108 5.83 -2.84 -3.28
CA SER A 108 5.25 -3.97 -2.54
C SER A 108 5.21 -5.23 -3.41
N ASP A 109 4.68 -6.32 -2.88
CA ASP A 109 4.35 -7.55 -3.60
C ASP A 109 2.88 -7.54 -4.05
N ASP A 110 1.94 -7.83 -3.16
CA ASP A 110 0.50 -7.98 -3.42
C ASP A 110 -0.37 -7.39 -2.30
N SER A 111 0.16 -6.41 -1.57
CA SER A 111 -0.48 -5.82 -0.40
C SER A 111 -1.66 -4.90 -0.71
N SER A 112 -2.63 -4.85 0.21
CA SER A 112 -3.74 -3.88 0.20
C SER A 112 -3.25 -2.44 0.23
N VAL A 113 -2.04 -2.21 0.77
CA VAL A 113 -1.39 -0.91 0.84
C VAL A 113 -1.29 -0.24 -0.54
N MET A 114 -1.12 -1.01 -1.61
CA MET A 114 -1.09 -0.47 -2.98
C MET A 114 -2.44 0.14 -3.40
N THR A 115 -3.55 -0.45 -2.94
CA THR A 115 -4.88 0.11 -3.15
C THR A 115 -5.09 1.32 -2.26
N GLU A 116 -4.71 1.23 -0.98
CA GLU A 116 -4.80 2.33 -0.01
C GLU A 116 -3.99 3.56 -0.48
N ALA A 117 -2.88 3.38 -1.19
CA ALA A 117 -2.07 4.44 -1.78
C ALA A 117 -2.85 5.34 -2.75
N LEU A 118 -3.87 4.81 -3.43
CA LEU A 118 -4.70 5.60 -4.34
C LEU A 118 -5.50 6.68 -3.60
N LEU A 119 -5.77 6.53 -2.29
CA LEU A 119 -6.40 7.57 -1.47
C LEU A 119 -5.56 8.86 -1.43
N PHE A 120 -4.24 8.73 -1.62
CA PHE A 120 -3.28 9.84 -1.62
C PHE A 120 -2.74 10.14 -3.01
N HIS A 121 -3.29 9.50 -4.04
CA HIS A 121 -2.79 9.57 -5.42
C HIS A 121 -1.32 9.15 -5.57
N VAL A 122 -0.87 8.21 -4.74
CA VAL A 122 0.49 7.68 -4.78
C VAL A 122 0.54 6.42 -5.64
N PRO A 123 1.37 6.38 -6.70
CA PRO A 123 1.53 5.19 -7.54
C PRO A 123 2.21 4.04 -6.79
N SER A 124 2.00 2.82 -7.28
CA SER A 124 2.59 1.61 -6.69
C SER A 124 3.27 0.72 -7.73
N ILE A 125 4.42 0.15 -7.38
CA ILE A 125 5.09 -0.92 -8.12
C ILE A 125 4.94 -2.24 -7.36
N SER A 126 4.60 -3.30 -8.09
CA SER A 126 4.70 -4.68 -7.65
C SER A 126 5.83 -5.40 -8.39
N VAL A 127 6.77 -5.99 -7.65
CA VAL A 127 7.84 -6.79 -8.23
C VAL A 127 7.34 -8.21 -8.47
N SER A 128 7.45 -8.69 -9.70
CA SER A 128 6.77 -9.90 -10.16
C SER A 128 7.33 -11.17 -9.52
N GLU A 129 8.64 -11.23 -9.30
CA GLU A 129 9.33 -12.39 -8.73
C GLU A 129 9.12 -12.55 -7.22
N TRP A 130 8.47 -11.60 -6.55
CA TRP A 130 8.10 -11.72 -5.14
C TRP A 130 6.81 -12.52 -4.92
N ARG A 131 6.15 -12.92 -6.02
CA ARG A 131 4.88 -13.63 -6.06
C ARG A 131 4.85 -14.66 -7.20
N ASN A 132 3.94 -15.63 -7.10
CA ASN A 132 3.83 -16.74 -8.07
C ASN A 132 2.69 -16.58 -9.08
N TYR A 133 2.15 -15.37 -9.24
CA TYR A 133 0.98 -15.10 -10.07
C TYR A 133 0.99 -13.66 -10.58
N THR A 134 0.23 -13.35 -11.62
CA THR A 134 0.09 -11.97 -12.16
C THR A 134 -0.99 -11.21 -11.41
N LEU A 135 -0.71 -9.98 -10.97
CA LEU A 135 -1.72 -9.16 -10.31
C LEU A 135 -2.80 -8.72 -11.30
N PRO A 136 -4.08 -8.80 -10.92
CA PRO A 136 -5.19 -8.30 -11.74
C PRO A 136 -5.36 -6.77 -11.64
N TYR A 137 -4.50 -6.08 -10.88
CA TYR A 137 -4.64 -4.65 -10.60
C TYR A 137 -4.07 -3.80 -11.73
N HIS A 138 -4.95 -3.21 -12.54
CA HIS A 138 -4.56 -2.33 -13.63
C HIS A 138 -3.96 -0.99 -13.16
N TYR A 139 -4.15 -0.60 -11.90
CA TYR A 139 -3.58 0.60 -11.29
C TYR A 139 -2.18 0.40 -10.68
N VAL A 140 -1.67 -0.84 -10.64
CA VAL A 140 -0.33 -1.16 -10.12
C VAL A 140 0.64 -1.39 -11.28
N PHE A 141 1.82 -0.75 -11.23
CA PHE A 141 2.91 -1.03 -12.16
C PHE A 141 3.54 -2.37 -11.80
N GLN A 142 3.86 -3.20 -12.79
CA GLN A 142 4.46 -4.51 -12.57
C GLN A 142 5.78 -4.57 -13.31
N CYS A 143 6.85 -4.91 -12.60
CA CYS A 143 8.20 -5.01 -13.17
C CYS A 143 8.93 -6.24 -12.63
N SER A 144 10.07 -6.58 -13.23
CA SER A 144 11.02 -7.53 -12.66
C SER A 144 11.90 -6.87 -11.58
N LYS A 145 12.64 -7.67 -10.81
CA LYS A 145 13.67 -7.16 -9.87
C LYS A 145 14.70 -6.29 -10.59
N ALA A 146 15.12 -6.71 -11.78
CA ALA A 146 16.13 -6.01 -12.59
C ALA A 146 15.63 -4.65 -13.12
N GLU A 147 14.32 -4.50 -13.31
CA GLU A 147 13.69 -3.29 -13.84
C GLU A 147 13.25 -2.32 -12.74
N LEU A 148 13.25 -2.73 -11.47
CA LEU A 148 12.71 -1.97 -10.34
C LEU A 148 13.26 -0.53 -10.29
N ARG A 149 14.59 -0.38 -10.44
CA ARG A 149 15.23 0.93 -10.47
C ARG A 149 14.71 1.82 -11.59
N GLN A 150 14.66 1.29 -12.81
CA GLN A 150 14.23 2.05 -13.98
C GLN A 150 12.77 2.50 -13.83
N TYR A 151 11.89 1.62 -13.34
CA TYR A 151 10.49 1.96 -13.07
C TYR A 151 10.36 3.04 -11.99
N ALA A 152 11.11 2.92 -10.89
CA ALA A 152 11.09 3.93 -9.84
C ALA A 152 11.58 5.28 -10.36
N GLU A 153 12.66 5.31 -11.14
CA GLU A 153 13.17 6.53 -11.76
C GLU A 153 12.19 7.17 -12.74
N ASP A 154 11.56 6.37 -13.59
CA ASP A 154 10.62 6.85 -14.61
C ASP A 154 9.35 7.42 -13.97
N ILE A 155 8.80 6.72 -12.97
CA ILE A 155 7.62 7.19 -12.23
C ILE A 155 7.94 8.49 -11.46
N LEU A 156 9.05 8.55 -10.75
CA LEU A 156 9.41 9.74 -9.96
C LEU A 156 9.80 10.96 -10.81
N LYS A 157 10.13 10.75 -12.09
CA LYS A 157 10.44 11.82 -13.06
C LYS A 157 9.26 12.14 -13.99
N ASP A 158 8.09 11.55 -13.75
CA ASP A 158 6.89 11.68 -14.61
C ASP A 158 7.17 11.32 -16.09
N LYS A 159 7.98 10.28 -16.32
CA LYS A 159 8.37 9.80 -17.66
C LYS A 159 7.68 8.47 -18.00
N GLY A 160 6.56 8.49 -18.71
CA GLY A 160 5.98 7.26 -19.28
C GLY A 160 4.46 7.29 -19.43
N LYS A 161 3.88 6.26 -20.07
CA LYS A 161 2.43 6.10 -20.24
C LYS A 161 1.78 5.91 -18.87
N GLU A 162 1.31 7.00 -18.29
CA GLU A 162 0.74 7.11 -16.96
C GLU A 162 -0.42 6.12 -16.78
N LYS A 163 -0.37 5.36 -15.68
CA LYS A 163 -1.62 4.89 -15.09
C LYS A 163 -2.30 6.12 -14.55
N ASP A 164 -3.55 6.34 -14.95
CA ASP A 164 -4.35 7.45 -14.45
C ASP A 164 -4.75 7.16 -13.00
N ILE A 165 -3.83 7.47 -12.08
CA ILE A 165 -3.99 7.25 -10.64
C ILE A 165 -5.20 8.01 -10.10
N GLN A 166 -5.51 9.18 -10.65
CA GLN A 166 -6.68 9.96 -10.26
C GLN A 166 -7.99 9.28 -10.67
N LYS A 167 -8.05 8.75 -11.90
CA LYS A 167 -9.18 7.95 -12.35
C LYS A 167 -9.37 6.72 -11.47
N TRP A 168 -8.32 5.93 -11.23
CA TRP A 168 -8.42 4.73 -10.41
C TRP A 168 -8.79 5.02 -8.96
N SER A 169 -8.25 6.09 -8.39
CA SER A 169 -8.65 6.58 -7.07
C SER A 169 -10.15 6.89 -7.04
N SER A 170 -10.65 7.62 -8.04
CA SER A 170 -12.07 7.98 -8.14
C SER A 170 -12.99 6.78 -8.36
N GLU A 171 -12.56 5.79 -9.15
CA GLU A 171 -13.33 4.57 -9.40
C GLU A 171 -13.41 3.68 -8.15
N ILE A 172 -12.27 3.38 -7.54
CA ILE A 172 -12.19 2.46 -6.38
C ILE A 172 -12.77 3.09 -5.12
N PHE A 173 -12.51 4.38 -4.90
CA PHE A 173 -12.94 5.12 -3.70
C PHE A 173 -14.09 6.08 -3.99
N SER A 174 -14.95 5.74 -4.95
CA SER A 174 -16.12 6.54 -5.36
C SER A 174 -17.11 6.88 -4.23
N ASN A 175 -17.09 6.12 -3.14
CA ASN A 175 -17.97 6.28 -1.99
C ASN A 175 -17.33 7.03 -0.79
N VAL A 176 -16.10 7.53 -0.93
CA VAL A 176 -15.43 8.26 0.16
C VAL A 176 -16.28 9.47 0.60
N GLY A 177 -16.43 9.61 1.92
CA GLY A 177 -17.26 10.64 2.54
C GLY A 177 -18.74 10.29 2.67
N LYS A 178 -19.20 9.21 2.00
CA LYS A 178 -20.59 8.72 2.08
C LYS A 178 -20.72 7.35 2.74
N THR A 179 -19.61 6.67 3.05
CA THR A 179 -19.63 5.27 3.52
C THR A 179 -20.56 5.04 4.72
N THR A 180 -20.52 5.90 5.74
CA THR A 180 -21.37 5.76 6.93
C THR A 180 -22.85 5.91 6.60
N SER A 181 -23.24 6.92 5.81
CA SER A 181 -24.64 7.11 5.44
C SER A 181 -25.13 5.97 4.55
N LEU A 182 -24.32 5.54 3.57
CA LEU A 182 -24.65 4.41 2.71
C LEU A 182 -24.80 3.11 3.50
N PHE A 183 -23.97 2.91 4.52
CA PHE A 183 -24.06 1.74 5.39
C PHE A 183 -25.33 1.77 6.26
N MET A 184 -25.69 2.94 6.81
CA MET A 184 -26.94 3.10 7.55
C MET A 184 -28.16 2.85 6.66
N ASP A 185 -28.16 3.40 5.45
CA ASP A 185 -29.22 3.18 4.47
C ASP A 185 -29.35 1.69 4.10
N LEU A 186 -28.23 0.97 3.99
CA LEU A 186 -28.21 -0.49 3.77
C LEU A 186 -28.85 -1.24 4.94
N VAL A 187 -28.49 -0.91 6.19
CA VAL A 187 -29.06 -1.56 7.38
C VAL A 187 -30.56 -1.30 7.46
N GLU A 188 -30.98 -0.04 7.27
CA GLU A 188 -32.40 0.34 7.28
C GLU A 188 -33.19 -0.39 6.19
N TYR A 189 -32.64 -0.50 4.97
CA TYR A 189 -33.28 -1.20 3.86
C TYR A 189 -33.57 -2.67 4.16
N TYR A 190 -32.59 -3.40 4.72
CA TYR A 190 -32.74 -4.83 4.99
C TYR A 190 -33.43 -5.18 6.31
N THR A 191 -33.52 -4.24 7.27
CA THR A 191 -34.00 -4.56 8.62
C THR A 191 -35.21 -3.74 9.07
N GLN A 192 -35.49 -2.60 8.44
CA GLN A 192 -36.47 -1.61 8.95
C GLN A 192 -37.41 -1.06 7.85
N ASN A 193 -37.53 -1.74 6.71
CA ASN A 193 -38.32 -1.28 5.55
C ASN A 193 -37.88 0.10 5.01
N GLY A 194 -36.58 0.42 5.12
CA GLY A 194 -36.03 1.65 4.55
C GLY A 194 -36.17 1.70 3.02
N GLU A 195 -36.46 2.87 2.46
CA GLU A 195 -36.69 3.04 1.01
C GLU A 195 -35.46 3.49 0.21
N LYS A 196 -34.42 3.97 0.90
CA LYS A 196 -33.21 4.47 0.25
C LYS A 196 -32.43 3.34 -0.40
N ARG A 197 -31.95 3.59 -1.62
CA ARG A 197 -31.30 2.59 -2.49
C ARG A 197 -29.99 3.05 -3.10
N GLU A 198 -29.46 4.21 -2.71
CA GLU A 198 -28.20 4.76 -3.26
C GLU A 198 -27.03 3.77 -3.09
N PHE A 199 -27.02 2.96 -2.04
CA PHE A 199 -25.99 1.94 -1.80
C PHE A 199 -25.99 0.82 -2.85
N LEU A 200 -27.09 0.56 -3.55
CA LEU A 200 -27.20 -0.56 -4.51
C LEU A 200 -26.28 -0.39 -5.72
N GLN A 201 -25.89 0.84 -6.07
CA GLN A 201 -24.95 1.09 -7.18
C GLN A 201 -23.54 0.53 -6.90
N TYR A 202 -23.20 0.30 -5.62
CA TYR A 202 -21.91 -0.26 -5.20
C TYR A 202 -21.98 -1.79 -4.99
N ARG A 203 -23.10 -2.42 -5.36
CA ARG A 203 -23.25 -3.87 -5.25
C ARG A 203 -22.26 -4.56 -6.20
N LEU A 204 -21.43 -5.42 -5.63
CA LEU A 204 -20.57 -6.32 -6.40
C LEU A 204 -21.36 -7.59 -6.69
N GLU A 205 -21.62 -7.86 -7.96
CA GLU A 205 -22.10 -9.18 -8.39
C GLU A 205 -20.86 -10.05 -8.69
N PRO A 206 -20.73 -11.23 -8.07
CA PRO A 206 -19.62 -12.11 -8.37
C PRO A 206 -19.68 -12.51 -9.86
N THR A 207 -18.59 -12.31 -10.59
CA THR A 207 -18.45 -12.76 -11.98
C THR A 207 -18.52 -14.29 -12.10
N TYR A 208 -18.30 -14.99 -10.98
CA TYR A 208 -18.42 -16.43 -10.86
C TYR A 208 -19.28 -16.74 -9.63
N GLU A 209 -20.50 -17.20 -9.84
CA GLU A 209 -21.23 -17.90 -8.79
C GLU A 209 -20.57 -19.28 -8.63
N PRO A 210 -20.07 -19.65 -7.43
CA PRO A 210 -19.79 -21.06 -7.19
C PRO A 210 -21.11 -21.78 -7.44
N VAL A 211 -21.12 -22.71 -8.41
CA VAL A 211 -22.27 -23.58 -8.67
C VAL A 211 -22.74 -24.07 -7.31
N ALA A 212 -23.93 -23.62 -6.90
CA ALA A 212 -24.45 -23.92 -5.59
C ALA A 212 -24.40 -25.44 -5.41
N LEU A 213 -23.66 -25.92 -4.40
CA LEU A 213 -23.63 -27.33 -3.99
C LEU A 213 -24.99 -27.80 -3.42
N TRP A 214 -26.02 -26.98 -3.54
CA TRP A 214 -27.34 -27.14 -2.94
C TRP A 214 -28.47 -26.78 -3.92
N ASN A 215 -28.36 -27.25 -5.17
CA ASN A 215 -29.54 -27.50 -6.01
C ASN A 215 -30.04 -28.93 -5.77
#